data_AF-A0A839UFB7-F1
#
_entry.id   AF-A0A839UFB7-F1
#
_cell.length_a   1.000
_cell.length_b   1.000
_cell.length_c   1.000
_cell.angle_alpha   90.00
_cell.angle_beta   90.00
_cell.angle_gamma   90.00
#
_symmetry.space_group_name_H-M   'P 1'
#
loop_
_entity.id
_entity.type
_entity.pdbx_description
1 polymer ?
#
loop_
_entity_poly.entity_id
_entity_poly.type
_entity_poly.pdbx_seq_one_letter_code
_entity_poly.pdbx_strand_id
1 'polypeptide(L)'
;MYPNRWNDFRPSKKLWLWSMVGASAGTMLIGFLFAGWTTAGRASWMAEDAAQDARAELAAALCVEKFKSEANADSNLATLKDLSTWKRSEYVEDGGWVKLRGMKKSLPGVASLCAKELATLDRISASNGPSPTSGG
;
A
#
# COMPACT_ATOMS: atom_id res chain seq x y z
N MET A 1 54.20 37.58 -5.19
CA MET A 1 54.31 36.82 -6.45
C MET A 1 53.83 35.39 -6.19
N TYR A 2 52.52 35.12 -6.30
CA TYR A 2 51.99 33.77 -6.17
C TYR A 2 52.09 33.10 -7.55
N PRO A 3 52.81 31.98 -7.70
CA PRO A 3 52.94 31.33 -8.99
C PRO A 3 51.57 30.86 -9.49
N ASN A 4 51.31 31.10 -10.76
CA ASN A 4 50.05 30.88 -11.46
C ASN A 4 49.86 29.37 -11.75
N ARG A 5 49.83 28.54 -10.69
CA ARG A 5 49.72 27.07 -10.75
C ARG A 5 48.43 26.57 -11.41
N TRP A 6 47.54 27.48 -11.76
CA TRP A 6 46.29 27.25 -12.46
C TRP A 6 46.45 27.09 -13.98
N ASN A 7 47.54 27.60 -14.57
CA ASN A 7 47.69 27.63 -16.03
C ASN A 7 48.22 26.30 -16.62
N ASP A 8 48.82 25.44 -15.79
CA ASP A 8 49.35 24.11 -16.18
C ASP A 8 48.41 22.95 -15.83
N PHE A 9 47.24 23.23 -15.25
CA PHE A 9 46.21 22.21 -15.08
C PHE A 9 45.64 21.87 -16.46
N ARG A 10 46.25 20.88 -17.11
CA ARG A 10 45.72 20.13 -18.26
C ARG A 10 44.92 18.96 -17.69
N PRO A 11 43.65 19.12 -17.30
CA PRO A 11 42.86 17.98 -16.84
C PRO A 11 42.82 16.95 -17.97
N SER A 12 43.38 15.78 -17.69
CA SER A 12 43.30 14.65 -18.61
C SER A 12 41.83 14.39 -18.94
N LYS A 13 41.51 14.06 -20.20
CA LYS A 13 40.11 13.79 -20.63
C LYS A 13 39.38 12.82 -19.72
N LYS A 14 40.12 11.87 -19.11
CA LYS A 14 39.58 10.91 -18.14
C LYS A 14 39.11 11.56 -16.83
N LEU A 15 39.85 12.56 -16.33
CA LEU A 15 39.50 13.28 -15.09
C LEU A 15 38.21 14.07 -15.28
N TRP A 16 38.06 14.72 -16.44
CA TRP A 16 36.87 15.50 -16.76
C TRP A 16 35.61 14.62 -16.87
N LEU A 17 35.73 13.45 -17.52
CA LEU A 17 34.66 12.46 -17.57
C LEU A 17 34.28 11.95 -16.19
N TRP A 18 35.25 11.62 -15.34
CA TRP A 18 34.98 11.16 -13.97
C TRP A 18 34.37 12.24 -13.09
N SER A 19 34.78 13.51 -13.24
CA SER A 19 34.15 14.62 -12.53
C SER A 19 32.69 14.83 -12.95
N MET A 20 32.36 14.69 -14.23
CA MET A 20 30.97 14.76 -14.71
C MET A 20 30.11 13.62 -14.13
N VAL A 21 30.62 12.38 -14.16
CA VAL A 21 29.91 11.24 -13.58
C VAL A 21 29.71 11.43 -12.08
N GLY A 22 30.75 11.85 -11.35
CA GLY A 22 30.67 12.12 -9.91
C GLY A 22 29.68 13.24 -9.57
N ALA A 23 29.69 14.34 -10.33
CA ALA A 23 28.74 15.43 -10.15
C ALA A 23 27.30 14.97 -10.41
N SER A 24 27.05 14.20 -11.47
CA SER A 24 25.71 13.69 -11.79
C SER A 24 25.18 12.76 -10.69
N ALA A 25 26.00 11.81 -10.22
CA ALA A 25 25.65 10.91 -9.14
C ALA A 25 25.44 11.67 -7.82
N GLY A 26 26.27 12.68 -7.54
CA GLY A 26 26.12 13.55 -6.37
C GLY A 26 24.79 14.32 -6.38
N THR A 27 24.41 14.92 -7.50
CA THR A 27 23.13 15.62 -7.64
C THR A 27 21.93 14.69 -7.53
N MET A 28 22.02 13.47 -8.07
CA MET A 28 20.98 12.45 -7.88
C MET A 28 20.84 12.11 -6.40
N LEU A 29 21.93 11.77 -5.71
CA LEU A 29 21.86 11.41 -4.29
C LEU A 29 21.26 12.53 -3.43
N ILE A 30 21.66 13.79 -3.67
CA ILE A 30 21.07 14.94 -2.96
C ILE A 30 19.57 15.06 -3.29
N GLY A 31 19.18 14.89 -4.56
CA GLY A 31 17.77 14.93 -4.97
C GLY A 31 16.92 13.79 -4.39
N PHE A 32 17.44 12.56 -4.36
CA PHE A 32 16.74 11.38 -3.83
C PHE A 32 16.68 11.37 -2.30
N LEU A 33 17.73 11.87 -1.61
CA LEU A 33 17.81 11.81 -0.15
C LEU A 33 17.19 13.02 0.55
N PHE A 34 17.34 14.23 0.00
CA PHE A 34 16.85 15.46 0.65
C PHE A 34 15.67 16.11 -0.07
N ALA A 35 15.56 15.98 -1.40
CA ALA A 35 14.50 16.63 -2.16
C ALA A 35 13.28 15.73 -2.44
N GLY A 36 13.32 14.46 -2.02
CA GLY A 36 12.22 13.51 -2.24
C GLY A 36 11.93 13.23 -3.72
N TRP A 37 12.91 13.46 -4.61
CA TRP A 37 12.76 13.22 -6.03
C TRP A 37 12.63 11.71 -6.26
N THR A 38 11.41 11.21 -6.39
CA THR A 38 11.15 9.88 -6.96
C THR A 38 11.05 10.00 -8.48
N THR A 39 11.68 9.11 -9.23
CA THR A 39 11.59 9.11 -10.70
C THR A 39 10.12 8.93 -11.08
N ALA A 40 9.57 9.76 -11.98
CA ALA A 40 8.13 9.80 -12.28
C ALA A 40 7.51 8.42 -12.58
N GLY A 41 8.25 7.49 -13.20
CA GLY A 41 7.79 6.12 -13.46
C GLY A 41 7.71 5.20 -12.21
N ARG A 42 8.53 5.46 -11.18
CA ARG A 42 8.43 4.79 -9.87
C ARG A 42 7.34 5.44 -9.02
N ALA A 43 7.19 6.76 -9.12
CA ALA A 43 6.10 7.49 -8.47
C ALA A 43 4.72 7.03 -8.94
N SER A 44 4.52 6.85 -10.25
CA SER A 44 3.26 6.36 -10.81
C SER A 44 2.98 4.92 -10.41
N TRP A 45 4.00 4.05 -10.40
CA TRP A 45 3.83 2.66 -10.00
C TRP A 45 3.50 2.54 -8.50
N MET A 46 4.20 3.27 -7.64
CA MET A 46 3.92 3.31 -6.20
C MET A 46 2.57 3.96 -5.88
N ALA A 47 2.15 4.97 -6.65
CA ALA A 47 0.85 5.61 -6.46
C ALA A 47 -0.32 4.70 -6.88
N GLU A 48 -0.18 3.97 -7.99
CA GLU A 48 -1.20 3.00 -8.42
C GLU A 48 -1.28 1.83 -7.42
N ASP A 49 -0.14 1.28 -7.00
CA ASP A 49 -0.07 0.18 -6.03
C ASP A 49 -0.69 0.58 -4.67
N ALA A 50 -0.29 1.74 -4.13
CA ALA A 50 -0.88 2.28 -2.91
C ALA A 50 -2.39 2.58 -3.07
N ALA A 51 -2.83 3.02 -4.25
CA ALA A 51 -4.25 3.25 -4.51
C ALA A 51 -5.05 1.94 -4.59
N GLN A 52 -4.48 0.86 -5.14
CA GLN A 52 -5.12 -0.46 -5.14
C GLN A 52 -5.20 -1.03 -3.74
N ASP A 53 -4.13 -0.93 -2.95
CA ASP A 53 -4.09 -1.39 -1.56
C ASP A 53 -5.10 -0.61 -0.68
N ALA A 54 -5.11 0.72 -0.76
CA ALA A 54 -6.06 1.55 -0.01
C ALA A 54 -7.52 1.23 -0.39
N ARG A 55 -7.80 0.95 -1.66
CA ARG A 55 -9.13 0.51 -2.10
C ARG A 55 -9.48 -0.88 -1.58
N ALA A 56 -8.53 -1.80 -1.55
CA ALA A 56 -8.74 -3.13 -1.01
C ALA A 56 -9.00 -3.10 0.51
N GLU A 57 -8.27 -2.28 1.24
CA GLU A 57 -8.45 -2.07 2.68
C GLU A 57 -9.82 -1.43 2.99
N LEU A 58 -10.20 -0.39 2.24
CA LEU A 58 -11.52 0.24 2.36
C LEU A 58 -12.64 -0.76 2.04
N ALA A 59 -12.49 -1.55 0.99
CA ALA A 59 -13.46 -2.56 0.61
C ALA A 59 -13.57 -3.68 1.67
N ALA A 60 -12.46 -4.05 2.32
CA ALA A 60 -12.47 -5.00 3.42
C ALA A 60 -13.19 -4.41 4.65
N ALA A 61 -12.92 -3.14 4.99
CA ALA A 61 -13.63 -2.44 6.07
C ALA A 61 -15.15 -2.37 5.82
N LEU A 62 -15.55 -2.04 4.59
CA LEU A 62 -16.97 -2.03 4.18
C LEU A 62 -17.59 -3.43 4.21
N CYS A 63 -16.83 -4.46 3.86
CA CYS A 63 -17.28 -5.85 3.98
C CYS A 63 -17.58 -6.23 5.43
N VAL A 64 -16.70 -5.85 6.36
CA VAL A 64 -16.93 -6.05 7.80
C VAL A 64 -18.17 -5.29 8.28
N GLU A 65 -18.33 -4.02 7.89
CA GLU A 65 -19.51 -3.23 8.26
C GLU A 65 -20.81 -3.84 7.71
N LYS A 66 -20.80 -4.25 6.44
CA LYS A 66 -21.90 -4.96 5.79
C LYS A 66 -22.27 -6.24 6.54
N PHE A 67 -21.26 -7.03 6.89
CA PHE A 67 -21.43 -8.28 7.61
C PHE A 67 -22.08 -8.04 8.98
N LYS A 68 -21.63 -7.00 9.71
CA LYS A 68 -22.21 -6.61 11.01
C LYS A 68 -23.63 -6.08 10.92
N SER A 69 -23.99 -5.44 9.81
CA SER A 69 -25.33 -4.90 9.60
C SER A 69 -26.39 -5.99 9.33
N GLU A 70 -25.98 -7.24 9.10
CA GLU A 70 -26.92 -8.33 8.95
C GLU A 70 -27.52 -8.80 10.28
N ALA A 71 -28.81 -9.14 10.25
CA ALA A 71 -29.51 -9.68 11.41
C ALA A 71 -28.92 -11.00 11.94
N ASN A 72 -28.16 -11.74 11.12
CA ASN A 72 -27.56 -13.03 11.46
C ASN A 72 -26.04 -12.96 11.65
N ALA A 73 -25.48 -11.76 11.86
CA ALA A 73 -24.05 -11.54 11.85
C ALA A 73 -23.27 -12.42 12.86
N ASP A 74 -23.77 -12.58 14.09
CA ASP A 74 -23.11 -13.43 15.10
C ASP A 74 -23.10 -14.92 14.73
N SER A 75 -24.19 -15.43 14.13
CA SER A 75 -24.26 -16.82 13.66
C SER A 75 -23.30 -17.05 12.49
N ASN A 76 -23.29 -16.13 11.53
CA ASN A 76 -22.41 -16.21 10.37
C ASN A 76 -20.93 -16.11 10.80
N LEU A 77 -20.62 -15.32 11.84
CA LEU A 77 -19.25 -15.20 12.37
C LEU A 77 -18.80 -16.52 12.99
N ALA A 78 -19.66 -17.16 13.77
CA ALA A 78 -19.37 -18.47 14.36
C ALA A 78 -19.09 -19.52 13.27
N THR A 79 -19.90 -19.55 12.22
CA THR A 79 -19.67 -20.41 11.04
C THR A 79 -18.36 -20.06 10.34
N LEU A 80 -18.08 -18.78 10.11
CA LEU A 80 -16.83 -18.34 9.49
C LEU A 80 -15.59 -18.75 10.29
N LYS A 81 -15.64 -18.67 11.62
CA LYS A 81 -14.53 -19.05 12.49
C LYS A 81 -14.22 -20.54 12.43
N ASP A 82 -15.24 -21.38 12.29
CA ASP A 82 -15.11 -22.83 12.15
C ASP A 82 -14.53 -23.25 10.78
N LEU A 83 -14.77 -22.44 9.75
CA LEU A 83 -14.24 -22.68 8.40
C LEU A 83 -12.72 -22.42 8.30
N SER A 84 -12.05 -23.21 7.47
CA SER A 84 -10.65 -22.99 7.09
C SER A 84 -10.48 -21.72 6.26
N THR A 85 -9.29 -21.10 6.28
CA THR A 85 -9.02 -19.80 5.62
C THR A 85 -9.52 -19.73 4.17
N TRP A 86 -9.35 -20.81 3.39
CA TRP A 86 -9.79 -20.90 2.00
C TRP A 86 -11.32 -20.93 1.86
N LYS A 87 -12.00 -21.70 2.72
CA LYS A 87 -13.47 -21.73 2.78
C LYS A 87 -14.06 -20.46 3.36
N ARG A 88 -13.30 -19.77 4.23
CA ARG A 88 -13.68 -18.49 4.81
C ARG A 88 -13.76 -17.42 3.74
N SER A 89 -12.76 -17.32 2.87
CA SER A 89 -12.81 -16.41 1.71
C SER A 89 -13.98 -16.71 0.79
N GLU A 90 -14.22 -17.98 0.45
CA GLU A 90 -15.33 -18.40 -0.42
C GLU A 90 -16.70 -18.08 0.20
N TYR A 91 -16.88 -18.37 1.49
CA TYR A 91 -18.11 -18.03 2.21
C TYR A 91 -18.39 -16.52 2.21
N VAL A 92 -17.36 -15.69 2.40
CA VAL A 92 -17.51 -14.22 2.37
C VAL A 92 -17.82 -13.73 0.94
N GLU A 93 -17.26 -14.37 -0.09
CA GLU A 93 -17.58 -14.09 -1.50
C GLU A 93 -19.01 -14.47 -1.88
N ASP A 94 -19.45 -15.66 -1.46
CA ASP A 94 -20.79 -16.20 -1.72
C ASP A 94 -21.88 -15.42 -1.00
N GLY A 95 -21.64 -15.00 0.24
CA GLY A 95 -22.55 -14.12 0.96
C GLY A 95 -22.59 -12.69 0.42
N GLY A 96 -21.70 -12.34 -0.52
CA GLY A 96 -21.76 -11.08 -1.25
C GLY A 96 -21.32 -9.85 -0.45
N TRP A 97 -20.77 -10.02 0.76
CA TRP A 97 -20.33 -8.91 1.61
C TRP A 97 -19.12 -8.17 1.02
N VAL A 98 -18.35 -8.80 0.14
CA VAL A 98 -17.24 -8.20 -0.61
C VAL A 98 -17.65 -7.46 -1.87
N LYS A 99 -18.92 -7.59 -2.31
CA LYS A 99 -19.43 -6.87 -3.49
C LYS A 99 -19.86 -5.47 -3.08
N LEU A 100 -19.05 -4.48 -3.45
CA LEU A 100 -19.40 -3.06 -3.28
C LEU A 100 -20.59 -2.67 -4.16
N ARG A 101 -21.52 -1.86 -3.63
CA ARG A 101 -22.69 -1.37 -4.38
C ARG A 101 -22.25 -0.66 -5.65
N GLY A 102 -22.68 -1.16 -6.80
CA GLY A 102 -22.37 -0.60 -8.12
C GLY A 102 -21.21 -1.30 -8.85
N MET A 103 -20.49 -2.24 -8.21
CA MET A 103 -19.46 -3.05 -8.88
C MET A 103 -19.95 -4.46 -9.20
N LYS A 104 -19.67 -4.92 -10.43
CA LYS A 104 -20.03 -6.27 -10.90
C LYS A 104 -19.13 -7.38 -10.32
N LYS A 105 -17.93 -7.03 -9.83
CA LYS A 105 -16.93 -7.97 -9.31
C LYS A 105 -16.32 -7.46 -8.00
N SER A 106 -15.97 -8.42 -7.12
CA SER A 106 -15.13 -8.19 -5.94
C SER A 106 -13.73 -7.77 -6.37
N LEU A 107 -13.09 -6.88 -5.62
CA LEU A 107 -11.68 -6.56 -5.79
C LEU A 107 -10.82 -7.77 -5.36
N PRO A 108 -9.77 -8.12 -6.11
CA PRO A 108 -8.91 -9.24 -5.76
C PRO A 108 -8.29 -9.01 -4.38
N GLY A 109 -8.34 -10.02 -3.49
CA GLY A 109 -7.77 -9.94 -2.13
C GLY A 109 -8.69 -9.34 -1.06
N VAL A 110 -9.82 -8.72 -1.43
CA VAL A 110 -10.76 -8.17 -0.44
C VAL A 110 -11.45 -9.28 0.36
N ALA A 111 -11.75 -10.41 -0.28
CA ALA A 111 -12.35 -11.57 0.38
C ALA A 111 -11.44 -12.17 1.45
N SER A 112 -10.14 -12.33 1.15
CA SER A 112 -9.17 -12.87 2.11
C SER A 112 -8.88 -11.88 3.23
N LEU A 113 -8.79 -10.58 2.95
CA LEU A 113 -8.62 -9.53 3.96
C LEU A 113 -9.85 -9.45 4.88
N CYS A 114 -11.06 -9.40 4.32
CA CYS A 114 -12.29 -9.37 5.11
C CYS A 114 -12.44 -10.65 5.96
N ALA A 115 -12.19 -11.83 5.38
CA ALA A 115 -12.18 -13.10 6.11
C ALA A 115 -11.16 -13.11 7.25
N LYS A 116 -9.98 -12.51 7.05
CA LYS A 116 -8.93 -12.40 8.07
C LYS A 116 -9.35 -11.46 9.20
N GLU A 117 -9.89 -10.29 8.89
CA GLU A 117 -10.41 -9.34 9.89
C GLU A 117 -11.61 -9.91 10.66
N LEU A 118 -12.54 -10.60 10.00
CA LEU A 118 -13.66 -11.25 10.68
C LEU A 118 -13.19 -12.38 11.61
N ALA A 119 -12.07 -13.02 11.30
CA ALA A 119 -11.50 -14.07 12.13
C ALA A 119 -10.81 -13.57 13.40
N THR A 120 -10.28 -12.34 13.38
CA THR A 120 -9.66 -11.70 14.55
C THR A 120 -10.71 -11.08 15.49
N LEU A 121 -11.92 -10.81 15.01
CA LEU A 121 -13.02 -10.30 15.83
C LEU A 121 -13.53 -11.38 16.80
N ASP A 122 -13.40 -11.16 18.11
CA ASP A 122 -13.95 -12.07 19.13
C ASP A 122 -15.48 -12.05 19.22
N ARG A 123 -16.08 -10.87 19.08
CA ARG A 123 -17.54 -10.64 18.99
C ARG A 123 -17.82 -9.40 18.15
N ILE A 124 -18.94 -9.38 17.44
CA ILE A 124 -19.34 -8.25 16.58
C ILE A 124 -19.61 -6.98 17.40
N SER A 125 -20.10 -7.11 18.64
CA SER A 125 -20.47 -5.96 19.46
C SER A 125 -19.29 -5.17 20.07
N ALA A 126 -18.05 -5.67 19.98
CA ALA A 126 -16.90 -5.07 20.65
C ALA A 126 -16.25 -3.89 19.88
N SER A 127 -16.62 -3.63 18.61
CA SER A 127 -15.93 -2.63 17.78
C SER A 127 -16.79 -1.41 17.39
N ASN A 128 -17.83 -1.06 18.15
CA ASN A 128 -18.51 0.23 17.98
C ASN A 128 -17.65 1.44 18.41
N GLY A 129 -16.34 1.23 18.65
CA GLY A 129 -15.35 2.29 18.82
C GLY A 129 -14.77 2.71 17.46
N PRO A 130 -14.44 4.01 17.29
CA PRO A 130 -13.96 4.54 16.01
C PRO A 130 -12.70 3.80 15.54
N SER A 131 -12.68 3.46 14.25
CA SER A 131 -11.53 2.89 13.55
C SER A 131 -10.24 3.65 13.90
N PRO A 132 -9.09 2.97 14.04
CA PRO A 132 -7.82 3.68 14.15
C PRO A 132 -7.58 4.42 12.83
N THR A 133 -7.71 5.74 12.90
CA THR A 133 -7.17 6.65 11.89
C THR A 133 -5.67 6.38 11.79
N SER A 134 -5.25 5.68 10.74
CA SER A 134 -3.86 5.59 10.33
C SER A 134 -3.42 6.98 9.87
N GLY A 135 -2.64 7.65 10.72
CA GLY A 135 -2.12 9.00 10.50
C GLY A 135 -1.01 9.01 9.44
N GLY A 136 -0.99 10.10 8.67
CA GLY A 136 0.07 10.42 7.70
C GLY A 136 1.31 11.04 8.32
#